data_AF-A0A0H5CGK7-F1
#
_entry.id   AF-A0A0H5CGK7-F1
#
_cell.length_a   1.000
_cell.length_b   1.000
_cell.length_c   1.000
_cell.angle_alpha   90.00
_cell.angle_beta   90.00
_cell.angle_gamma   90.00
#
_symmetry.space_group_name_H-M   'P 1'
#
loop_
_entity.id
_entity.type
_entity.pdbx_description
1 polymer ?
#
loop_
_entity_poly.entity_id
_entity_poly.type
_entity_poly.pdbx_seq_one_letter_code
_entity_poly.pdbx_strand_id
1 'polypeptide(L)'
;MSALRPYLIVLAGHVAAIPLVGFTACLWSLAGTLILAALDGLGESLSGDSAGRALAVVIARLAIAVGVAALLFIRFDWVAGAVFIVLLFAFWATKENFSEQADRKVDAVRVELVRLATARASGEITADQFDARADVALTGRLPRWAYIAEPVATRLARADSLTSAQHRLLLAQLARHAKKVNPVGAETALEKAIRAAGR
;
A
#
# COMPACT_ATOMS: atom_id res chain seq x y z
N MET A 1 -15.05 -6.77 -3.23
CA MET A 1 -15.35 -7.50 -1.98
C MET A 1 -14.14 -7.71 -1.06
N SER A 2 -12.88 -7.60 -1.54
CA SER A 2 -11.68 -7.84 -0.70
C SER A 2 -11.51 -6.88 0.48
N ALA A 3 -11.84 -5.59 0.32
CA ALA A 3 -11.65 -4.58 1.36
C ALA A 3 -12.54 -4.78 2.61
N LEU A 4 -13.71 -5.41 2.48
CA LEU A 4 -14.64 -5.66 3.59
C LEU A 4 -14.36 -6.98 4.32
N ARG A 5 -13.60 -7.88 3.70
CA ARG A 5 -13.27 -9.20 4.26
C ARG A 5 -12.66 -9.15 5.68
N PRO A 6 -11.65 -8.31 6.00
CA PRO A 6 -11.08 -8.27 7.34
C PRO A 6 -12.11 -7.79 8.38
N TYR A 7 -12.96 -6.84 8.02
CA TYR A 7 -14.02 -6.34 8.92
C TYR A 7 -15.09 -7.40 9.21
N LEU A 8 -15.50 -8.18 8.20
CA LEU A 8 -16.46 -9.27 8.36
C LEU A 8 -15.89 -10.41 9.22
N ILE A 9 -14.62 -10.75 9.05
CA ILE A 9 -13.94 -11.77 9.86
C ILE A 9 -13.84 -11.33 11.33
N VAL A 10 -13.44 -10.08 11.57
CA VAL A 10 -13.37 -9.52 12.92
C VAL A 10 -14.75 -9.45 13.56
N LEU A 11 -15.77 -9.04 12.82
CA LEU A 11 -17.14 -8.98 13.32
C LEU A 11 -17.65 -10.38 13.71
N ALA A 12 -17.45 -11.37 12.85
CA ALA A 12 -17.79 -12.76 13.15
C ALA A 12 -17.03 -13.29 14.37
N GLY A 13 -15.75 -12.96 14.51
CA GLY A 13 -14.94 -13.31 15.68
C GLY A 13 -15.44 -12.68 16.97
N HIS A 14 -15.89 -11.42 16.93
CA HIS A 14 -16.50 -10.76 18.09
C HIS A 14 -17.82 -11.41 18.48
N VAL A 15 -18.69 -11.76 17.50
CA VAL A 15 -19.96 -12.46 17.75
C VAL A 15 -19.71 -13.83 18.38
N ALA A 16 -18.73 -14.58 17.86
CA ALA A 16 -18.35 -15.89 18.40
C ALA A 16 -17.75 -15.80 19.82
N ALA A 17 -17.15 -14.66 20.19
CA ALA A 17 -16.57 -14.45 21.52
C ALA A 17 -17.58 -14.03 22.59
N ILE A 18 -18.79 -13.59 22.23
CA ILE A 18 -19.83 -13.16 23.18
C ILE A 18 -20.06 -14.17 24.33
N PRO A 19 -20.15 -15.49 24.08
CA PRO A 19 -20.34 -16.47 25.16
C PRO A 19 -19.16 -16.58 26.14
N LEU A 20 -17.95 -16.19 25.72
CA LEU A 20 -16.72 -16.32 26.51
C LEU A 20 -16.45 -15.10 27.38
N VAL A 21 -16.66 -13.90 26.84
CA VAL A 21 -16.23 -12.64 27.49
C VAL A 21 -17.40 -11.70 27.80
N GLY A 22 -18.61 -12.03 27.34
CA GLY A 22 -19.80 -11.22 27.51
C GLY A 22 -19.91 -10.07 26.50
N PHE A 23 -21.15 -9.66 26.26
CA PHE A 23 -21.51 -8.67 25.24
C PHE A 23 -20.80 -7.31 25.45
N THR A 24 -20.71 -6.84 26.69
CA THR A 24 -20.09 -5.55 27.01
C THR A 24 -18.60 -5.54 26.68
N ALA A 25 -17.85 -6.60 27.01
CA ALA A 25 -16.43 -6.71 26.67
C ALA A 25 -16.21 -6.77 25.15
N CYS A 26 -17.07 -7.50 24.44
CA CYS A 26 -17.07 -7.54 22.97
C CYS A 26 -17.30 -6.15 22.34
N LEU A 27 -18.18 -5.31 22.91
CA LEU A 27 -18.40 -3.95 22.42
C LEU A 27 -17.15 -3.06 22.58
N TRP A 28 -16.49 -3.12 23.74
CA TRP A 28 -15.25 -2.36 23.98
C TRP A 28 -14.12 -2.81 23.06
N SER A 29 -13.97 -4.13 22.88
CA SER A 29 -13.03 -4.73 21.94
C SER A 29 -13.29 -4.26 20.50
N LEU A 30 -14.54 -4.31 20.05
CA LEU A 30 -14.94 -3.89 18.70
C LEU A 30 -14.69 -2.40 18.46
N ALA A 31 -15.05 -1.56 19.43
CA ALA A 31 -14.80 -0.12 19.37
C ALA A 31 -13.29 0.17 19.23
N GLY A 32 -12.45 -0.53 19.99
CA GLY A 32 -10.99 -0.45 19.86
C GLY A 32 -10.49 -0.83 18.47
N THR A 33 -10.97 -1.95 17.91
CA THR A 33 -10.59 -2.36 16.55
C THR A 33 -11.03 -1.36 15.48
N LEU A 34 -12.21 -0.76 15.62
CA LEU A 34 -12.71 0.27 14.69
C LEU A 34 -11.88 1.55 14.74
N ILE A 35 -11.47 2.00 15.94
CA ILE A 35 -10.60 3.18 16.10
C ILE A 35 -9.24 2.91 15.45
N LEU A 36 -8.67 1.72 15.66
CA LEU A 36 -7.40 1.33 15.02
C LEU A 36 -7.54 1.28 13.48
N ALA A 37 -8.65 0.77 12.97
CA ALA A 37 -8.94 0.77 11.53
C ALA A 37 -9.11 2.17 10.94
N ALA A 38 -9.72 3.11 11.67
CA ALA A 38 -9.82 4.50 11.25
C ALA A 38 -8.45 5.18 11.18
N LEU A 39 -7.58 4.91 12.15
CA LEU A 39 -6.18 5.40 12.16
C LEU A 39 -5.32 4.75 11.07
N ASP A 40 -5.66 3.55 10.65
CA ASP A 40 -5.08 2.92 9.46
C ASP A 40 -5.42 3.72 8.19
N GLY A 41 -6.69 4.06 7.98
CA GLY A 41 -7.12 4.89 6.84
C GLY A 41 -6.52 6.30 6.84
N LEU A 42 -6.40 6.92 8.02
CA LEU A 42 -5.71 8.21 8.20
C LEU A 42 -4.19 8.11 7.94
N GLY A 43 -3.55 7.02 8.35
CA GLY A 43 -2.14 6.79 8.06
C GLY A 43 -1.86 6.61 6.57
N GLU A 44 -2.77 5.97 5.85
CA GLU A 44 -2.67 5.79 4.40
C GLU A 44 -2.74 7.13 3.65
N SER A 45 -3.63 8.04 4.04
CA SER A 45 -3.74 9.38 3.44
C SER A 45 -2.56 10.30 3.77
N LEU A 46 -1.92 10.10 4.93
CA LEU A 46 -0.80 10.91 5.41
C LEU A 46 0.59 10.35 5.04
N SER A 47 0.67 9.12 4.51
CA SER A 47 1.93 8.44 4.16
C SER A 47 2.77 9.12 3.06
N GLY A 48 2.24 10.19 2.44
CA GLY A 48 2.98 11.05 1.51
C GLY A 48 3.75 12.20 2.16
N ASP A 49 3.44 12.56 3.41
CA ASP A 49 3.91 13.78 4.08
C ASP A 49 4.77 13.43 5.31
N SER A 50 6.10 13.52 5.17
CA SER A 50 7.11 13.47 6.25
C SER A 50 7.15 12.20 7.13
N ALA A 51 8.33 11.61 7.29
CA ALA A 51 8.54 10.43 8.14
C ALA A 51 8.05 10.60 9.59
N GLY A 52 8.04 11.84 10.12
CA GLY A 52 7.54 12.14 11.47
C GLY A 52 6.05 11.90 11.66
N ARG A 53 5.21 12.17 10.64
CA ARG A 53 3.76 11.90 10.72
C ARG A 53 3.47 10.41 10.66
N ALA A 54 4.20 9.67 9.83
CA ALA A 54 4.11 8.21 9.78
C ALA A 54 4.46 7.59 11.14
N LEU A 55 5.53 8.07 11.79
CA LEU A 55 5.93 7.62 13.12
C LEU A 55 4.86 7.96 14.19
N ALA A 56 4.30 9.16 14.17
CA ALA A 56 3.25 9.56 15.10
C ALA A 56 1.99 8.68 14.99
N VAL A 57 1.60 8.29 13.77
CA VAL A 57 0.48 7.37 13.54
C VAL A 57 0.79 5.97 14.09
N VAL A 58 2.01 5.46 13.89
CA VAL A 58 2.42 4.17 14.47
C VAL A 58 2.37 4.20 16.01
N ILE A 59 2.87 5.27 16.62
CA ILE A 59 2.83 5.46 18.07
C ILE A 59 1.39 5.52 18.57
N ALA A 60 0.51 6.28 17.89
CA ALA A 60 -0.90 6.38 18.26
C ALA A 60 -1.62 5.01 18.20
N ARG A 61 -1.33 4.21 17.17
CA ARG A 61 -1.87 2.83 17.06
C ARG A 61 -1.43 1.96 18.22
N LEU A 62 -0.14 2.00 18.55
CA LEU A 62 0.41 1.18 19.63
C LEU A 62 -0.20 1.59 20.98
N ALA A 63 -0.32 2.89 21.24
CA ALA A 63 -0.91 3.43 22.46
C ALA A 63 -2.38 3.02 22.63
N ILE A 64 -3.18 3.06 21.55
CA ILE A 64 -4.59 2.66 21.59
C ILE A 64 -4.73 1.15 21.75
N ALA A 65 -3.94 0.35 21.02
CA ALA A 65 -3.97 -1.10 21.16
C ALA A 65 -3.62 -1.54 22.59
N VAL A 66 -2.55 -0.98 23.17
CA VAL A 66 -2.15 -1.24 24.56
C VAL A 66 -3.21 -0.74 25.54
N GLY A 67 -3.75 0.46 25.32
CA GLY A 67 -4.77 1.06 26.19
C GLY A 67 -6.07 0.24 26.23
N VAL A 68 -6.57 -0.21 25.07
CA VAL A 68 -7.77 -1.05 24.99
C VAL A 68 -7.51 -2.43 25.60
N ALA A 69 -6.36 -3.05 25.32
CA ALA A 69 -5.99 -4.32 25.95
C ALA A 69 -5.94 -4.17 27.48
N ALA A 70 -5.23 -3.18 28.00
CA ALA A 70 -5.11 -2.91 29.43
C ALA A 70 -6.48 -2.66 30.09
N LEU A 71 -7.36 -1.88 29.45
CA LEU A 71 -8.72 -1.64 29.93
C LEU A 71 -9.50 -2.97 30.04
N LEU A 72 -9.40 -3.83 29.03
CA LEU A 72 -10.07 -5.14 29.03
C LEU A 72 -9.52 -6.06 30.12
N PHE A 73 -8.19 -6.12 30.29
CA PHE A 73 -7.55 -6.87 31.38
C PHE A 73 -8.02 -6.42 32.76
N ILE A 74 -8.09 -5.09 32.99
CA ILE A 74 -8.46 -4.52 34.29
C ILE A 74 -9.95 -4.71 34.57
N ARG A 75 -10.82 -4.53 33.57
CA ARG A 75 -12.26 -4.38 33.78
C ARG A 75 -13.07 -5.65 33.56
N PHE A 76 -12.58 -6.59 32.74
CA PHE A 76 -13.32 -7.75 32.24
C PHE A 76 -12.53 -9.07 32.28
N ASP A 77 -11.40 -9.12 32.98
CA ASP A 77 -10.51 -10.29 33.14
C ASP A 77 -9.57 -10.58 31.93
N TRP A 78 -8.58 -11.43 32.16
CA TRP A 78 -7.52 -11.75 31.20
C TRP A 78 -8.03 -12.38 29.91
N VAL A 79 -9.16 -13.11 29.98
CA VAL A 79 -9.79 -13.74 28.80
C VAL A 79 -10.26 -12.68 27.81
N ALA A 80 -10.84 -11.57 28.29
CA ALA A 80 -11.28 -10.47 27.43
C ALA A 80 -10.12 -9.77 26.72
N GLY A 81 -9.01 -9.55 27.45
CA GLY A 81 -7.78 -9.01 26.88
C GLY A 81 -7.17 -9.93 25.82
N ALA A 82 -7.11 -11.24 26.10
CA ALA A 82 -6.58 -12.24 25.16
C ALA A 82 -7.41 -12.34 23.87
N VAL A 83 -8.75 -12.34 23.98
CA VAL A 83 -9.65 -12.33 22.82
C VAL A 83 -9.43 -11.10 21.95
N PHE A 84 -9.31 -9.91 22.55
CA PHE A 84 -9.01 -8.69 21.79
C PHE A 84 -7.67 -8.79 21.06
N ILE A 85 -6.61 -9.27 21.72
CA ILE A 85 -5.29 -9.44 21.10
C ILE A 85 -5.37 -10.41 19.92
N VAL A 86 -6.02 -11.56 20.08
CA VAL A 86 -6.18 -12.56 19.00
C VAL A 86 -6.97 -11.98 17.83
N LEU A 87 -8.08 -11.29 18.09
CA LEU A 87 -8.89 -10.65 17.05
C LEU A 87 -8.14 -9.51 16.36
N LEU A 88 -7.31 -8.77 17.09
CA LEU A 88 -6.42 -7.76 16.54
C LEU A 88 -5.40 -8.40 15.60
N PHE A 89 -4.72 -9.47 16.03
CA PHE A 89 -3.81 -10.19 15.13
C PHE A 89 -4.52 -10.77 13.91
N ALA A 90 -5.72 -11.32 14.08
CA ALA A 90 -6.54 -11.79 12.96
C ALA A 90 -6.94 -10.67 12.00
N PHE A 91 -7.28 -9.49 12.51
CA PHE A 91 -7.54 -8.29 11.69
C PHE A 91 -6.31 -7.94 10.85
N TRP A 92 -5.13 -7.90 11.46
CA TRP A 92 -3.89 -7.54 10.77
C TRP A 92 -3.43 -8.62 9.79
N ALA A 93 -3.59 -9.90 10.13
CA ALA A 93 -3.25 -11.03 9.26
C ALA A 93 -4.21 -11.17 8.07
N THR A 94 -5.44 -10.70 8.19
CA THR A 94 -6.44 -10.71 7.11
C THR A 94 -6.47 -9.40 6.33
N LYS A 95 -5.91 -8.33 6.89
CA LYS A 95 -5.59 -7.11 6.14
C LYS A 95 -4.48 -7.47 5.17
N GLU A 96 -4.71 -7.13 3.91
CA GLU A 96 -3.71 -7.36 2.89
C GLU A 96 -2.40 -6.68 3.27
N ASN A 97 -1.30 -7.43 3.21
CA ASN A 97 0.00 -6.92 3.57
C ASN A 97 0.28 -5.63 2.78
N PHE A 98 0.81 -4.59 3.43
CA PHE A 98 1.22 -3.35 2.77
C PHE A 98 2.09 -3.62 1.52
N SER A 99 2.91 -4.69 1.58
CA SER A 99 3.72 -5.17 0.46
C SER A 99 2.88 -5.72 -0.70
N GLU A 100 1.85 -6.52 -0.44
CA GLU A 100 0.97 -7.08 -1.49
C GLU A 100 0.14 -5.99 -2.17
N GLN A 101 -0.36 -5.04 -1.38
CA GLN A 101 -1.11 -3.90 -1.94
C GLN A 101 -0.20 -2.99 -2.78
N ALA A 102 1.03 -2.75 -2.32
CA ALA A 102 2.03 -2.02 -3.09
C ALA A 102 2.38 -2.78 -4.39
N ASP A 103 2.59 -4.08 -4.31
CA ASP A 103 2.88 -4.95 -5.45
C ASP A 103 1.78 -4.87 -6.52
N ARG A 104 0.50 -4.98 -6.12
CA ARG A 104 -0.61 -4.85 -7.07
C ARG A 104 -0.73 -3.45 -7.68
N LYS A 105 -0.41 -2.40 -6.92
CA LYS A 105 -0.37 -1.02 -7.47
C LYS A 105 0.75 -0.89 -8.51
N VAL A 106 1.92 -1.45 -8.24
CA VAL A 106 3.05 -1.47 -9.18
C VAL A 106 2.69 -2.26 -10.44
N ASP A 107 2.07 -3.43 -10.29
CA ASP A 107 1.64 -4.24 -11.42
C ASP A 107 0.56 -3.53 -12.25
N ALA A 108 -0.40 -2.88 -11.61
CA ALA A 108 -1.43 -2.10 -12.29
C ALA A 108 -0.85 -0.90 -13.07
N VAL A 109 0.16 -0.22 -12.52
CA VAL A 109 0.88 0.85 -13.24
C VAL A 109 1.67 0.26 -14.41
N ARG A 110 2.35 -0.88 -14.19
CA ARG A 110 3.12 -1.53 -15.24
C ARG A 110 2.24 -1.97 -16.41
N VAL A 111 1.13 -2.65 -16.14
CA VAL A 111 0.16 -3.06 -17.17
C VAL A 111 -0.34 -1.86 -17.96
N GLU A 112 -0.63 -0.75 -17.29
CA GLU A 112 -1.07 0.48 -17.96
C GLU A 112 0.03 1.09 -18.83
N LEU A 113 1.28 1.14 -18.35
CA LEU A 113 2.40 1.65 -19.13
C LEU A 113 2.72 0.78 -20.35
N VAL A 114 2.64 -0.56 -20.20
CA VAL A 114 2.78 -1.51 -21.32
C VAL A 114 1.69 -1.27 -22.36
N ARG A 115 0.43 -1.14 -21.92
CA ARG A 115 -0.72 -0.83 -22.79
C ARG A 115 -0.49 0.47 -23.57
N LEU A 116 -0.05 1.52 -22.89
CA LEU A 116 0.25 2.82 -23.51
C LEU A 116 1.42 2.74 -24.49
N ALA A 117 2.48 1.99 -24.18
CA ALA A 117 3.61 1.78 -25.08
C ALA A 117 3.20 1.01 -26.34
N THR A 118 2.33 0.00 -26.21
CA THR A 118 1.77 -0.74 -27.35
C THR A 118 0.87 0.13 -28.21
N ALA A 119 -0.05 0.89 -27.62
CA ALA A 119 -0.91 1.84 -28.33
C ALA A 119 -0.05 2.87 -29.09
N ARG A 120 1.00 3.40 -28.45
CA ARG A 120 1.93 4.34 -29.09
C ARG A 120 2.71 3.72 -30.24
N ALA A 121 3.17 2.48 -30.09
CA ALA A 121 3.90 1.75 -31.14
C ALA A 121 3.00 1.43 -32.34
N SER A 122 1.71 1.18 -32.11
CA SER A 122 0.71 0.95 -33.16
C SER A 122 0.19 2.22 -33.86
N GLY A 123 0.52 3.41 -33.32
CA GLY A 123 0.04 4.69 -33.84
C GLY A 123 -1.37 5.08 -33.38
N GLU A 124 -2.00 4.32 -32.49
CA GLU A 124 -3.33 4.60 -31.94
C GLU A 124 -3.36 5.91 -31.11
N ILE A 125 -2.24 6.24 -30.46
CA ILE A 125 -2.08 7.46 -29.67
C ILE A 125 -0.84 8.26 -30.08
N THR A 126 -0.91 9.58 -29.92
CA THR A 126 0.21 10.49 -30.20
C THR A 126 1.27 10.41 -29.10
N ALA A 127 2.45 10.97 -29.36
CA ALA A 127 3.51 11.09 -28.36
C ALA A 127 3.04 11.91 -27.14
N ASP A 128 2.34 13.01 -27.36
CA ASP A 128 1.84 13.87 -26.27
C ASP A 128 0.78 13.15 -25.42
N GLN A 129 -0.10 12.36 -26.05
CA GLN A 129 -1.09 11.55 -25.34
C GLN A 129 -0.43 10.43 -24.53
N PHE A 130 0.60 9.80 -25.07
CA PHE A 130 1.41 8.81 -24.35
C PHE A 130 2.07 9.45 -23.12
N ASP A 131 2.74 10.58 -23.31
CA ASP A 131 3.48 11.26 -22.24
C ASP A 131 2.54 11.73 -21.11
N ALA A 132 1.40 12.35 -21.46
CA ALA A 132 0.42 12.81 -20.48
C ALA A 132 -0.22 11.66 -19.69
N ARG A 133 -0.65 10.59 -20.37
CA ARG A 133 -1.30 9.44 -19.71
C ARG A 133 -0.32 8.64 -18.87
N ALA A 134 0.91 8.48 -19.32
CA ALA A 134 1.96 7.81 -18.56
C ALA A 134 2.33 8.61 -17.30
N ASP A 135 2.42 9.94 -17.37
CA ASP A 135 2.67 10.77 -16.19
C ASP A 135 1.55 10.68 -15.16
N VAL A 136 0.28 10.63 -15.61
CA VAL A 136 -0.88 10.39 -14.72
C VAL A 136 -0.81 9.01 -14.07
N ALA A 137 -0.46 7.96 -14.81
CA ALA A 137 -0.35 6.61 -14.27
C ALA A 137 0.76 6.52 -13.21
N LEU A 138 1.91 7.15 -13.46
CA LEU A 138 3.07 7.17 -12.57
C LEU A 138 2.81 8.04 -11.32
N THR A 139 2.27 9.25 -11.47
CA THR A 139 2.04 10.16 -10.33
C THR A 139 0.81 9.79 -9.51
N GLY A 140 -0.25 9.29 -10.15
CA GLY A 140 -1.55 9.10 -9.50
C GLY A 140 -1.68 7.81 -8.70
N ARG A 141 -0.87 6.79 -8.99
CA ARG A 141 -1.02 5.44 -8.40
C ARG A 141 0.14 5.01 -7.51
N LEU A 142 1.33 5.59 -7.68
CA LEU A 142 2.51 5.25 -6.89
C LEU A 142 3.03 6.48 -6.14
N PRO A 143 3.27 6.37 -4.82
CA PRO A 143 3.87 7.44 -4.06
C PRO A 143 5.34 7.63 -4.46
N ARG A 144 5.88 8.84 -4.29
CA ARG A 144 7.27 9.17 -4.71
C ARG A 144 8.33 8.23 -4.13
N TRP A 145 8.14 7.77 -2.90
CA TRP A 145 9.07 6.84 -2.25
C TRP A 145 9.14 5.46 -2.94
N ALA A 146 8.10 5.05 -3.66
CA ALA A 146 8.07 3.76 -4.35
C ALA A 146 9.15 3.66 -5.43
N TYR A 147 9.53 4.79 -6.05
CA TYR A 147 10.59 4.85 -7.07
C TYR A 147 12.01 4.75 -6.52
N ILE A 148 12.16 4.89 -5.20
CA ILE A 148 13.43 4.74 -4.48
C ILE A 148 13.62 3.26 -4.09
N ALA A 149 12.55 2.49 -3.98
CA ALA A 149 12.60 1.07 -3.65
C ALA A 149 13.05 0.23 -4.86
N GLU A 150 14.15 -0.50 -4.71
CA GLU A 150 14.75 -1.32 -5.76
C GLU A 150 13.78 -2.37 -6.37
N PRO A 151 12.99 -3.12 -5.60
CA PRO A 151 12.06 -4.11 -6.18
C PRO A 151 11.03 -3.49 -7.12
N VAL A 152 10.55 -2.28 -6.78
CA VAL A 152 9.56 -1.54 -7.58
C VAL A 152 10.20 -1.01 -8.86
N ALA A 153 11.37 -0.37 -8.72
CA ALA A 153 12.16 0.13 -9.84
C ALA A 153 12.49 -0.96 -10.86
N THR A 154 12.98 -2.11 -10.40
CA THR A 154 13.29 -3.25 -11.26
C THR A 154 12.04 -3.77 -11.97
N ARG A 155 10.91 -3.93 -11.28
CA ARG A 155 9.67 -4.41 -11.92
C ARG A 155 9.16 -3.44 -12.99
N LEU A 156 9.22 -2.13 -12.76
CA LEU A 156 8.78 -1.14 -13.75
C LEU A 156 9.67 -1.14 -15.01
N ALA A 157 10.98 -1.37 -14.86
CA ALA A 157 11.94 -1.34 -15.98
C ALA A 157 12.05 -2.65 -16.78
N ARG A 158 11.45 -3.75 -16.30
CA ARG A 158 11.53 -5.07 -16.96
C ARG A 158 10.89 -5.07 -18.35
N ALA A 159 11.52 -5.81 -19.27
CA ALA A 159 11.10 -5.94 -20.67
C ALA A 159 9.95 -6.92 -20.91
N ASP A 160 9.48 -7.64 -19.88
CA ASP A 160 8.47 -8.70 -20.04
C ASP A 160 7.26 -8.21 -20.87
N SER A 161 6.83 -9.02 -21.84
CA SER A 161 5.71 -8.75 -22.76
C SER A 161 5.85 -7.54 -23.71
N LEU A 162 7.04 -6.95 -23.83
CA LEU A 162 7.32 -5.83 -24.73
C LEU A 162 8.27 -6.23 -25.86
N THR A 163 8.02 -5.69 -27.06
CA THR A 163 9.03 -5.67 -28.13
C THR A 163 10.15 -4.68 -27.79
N SER A 164 11.34 -4.83 -28.40
CA SER A 164 12.47 -3.91 -28.17
C SER A 164 12.15 -2.44 -28.51
N ALA A 165 11.21 -2.18 -29.41
CA ALA A 165 10.73 -0.83 -29.71
C ALA A 165 9.87 -0.27 -28.56
N GLN A 166 8.89 -1.05 -28.09
CA GLN A 166 8.01 -0.65 -26.99
C GLN A 166 8.77 -0.52 -25.66
N HIS A 167 9.74 -1.40 -25.41
CA HIS A 167 10.58 -1.34 -24.22
C HIS A 167 11.46 -0.08 -24.21
N ARG A 168 12.01 0.33 -25.35
CA ARG A 168 12.74 1.61 -25.45
C ARG A 168 11.84 2.82 -25.17
N LEU A 169 10.59 2.81 -25.66
CA LEU A 169 9.62 3.86 -25.34
C LEU A 169 9.30 3.92 -23.85
N LEU A 170 9.10 2.76 -23.22
CA LEU A 170 8.87 2.65 -21.79
C LEU A 170 10.05 3.19 -20.97
N LEU A 171 11.28 2.76 -21.28
CA LEU A 171 12.49 3.21 -20.57
C LEU A 171 12.71 4.71 -20.73
N ALA A 172 12.48 5.27 -21.92
CA ALA A 172 12.56 6.72 -22.15
C ALA A 172 11.56 7.48 -21.27
N GLN A 173 10.35 6.96 -21.11
CA GLN A 173 9.32 7.57 -20.27
C GLN A 173 9.66 7.48 -18.78
N LEU A 174 10.12 6.32 -18.32
CA LEU A 174 10.57 6.15 -16.94
C LEU A 174 11.76 7.06 -16.61
N ALA A 175 12.71 7.24 -17.55
CA ALA A 175 13.85 8.14 -17.38
C ALA A 175 13.42 9.61 -17.28
N ARG A 176 12.48 10.05 -18.12
CA ARG A 176 11.90 11.40 -18.04
C ARG A 176 11.20 11.64 -16.71
N HIS A 177 10.44 10.64 -16.24
CA HIS A 177 9.76 10.73 -14.95
C HIS A 177 10.73 10.73 -13.76
N ALA A 178 11.77 9.88 -13.79
CA ALA A 178 12.82 9.83 -12.76
C ALA A 178 13.48 11.20 -12.57
N LYS A 179 13.84 11.87 -13.68
CA LYS A 179 14.41 13.22 -13.67
C LYS A 179 13.46 14.28 -13.10
N LYS A 180 12.15 14.12 -13.30
CA LYS A 180 11.11 15.02 -12.76
C LYS A 180 10.91 14.83 -11.26
N VAL A 181 11.00 13.59 -10.76
CA VAL A 181 10.75 13.27 -9.34
C VAL A 181 11.99 13.49 -8.47
N ASN A 182 13.19 13.31 -9.01
CA ASN A 182 14.45 13.52 -8.26
C ASN A 182 15.38 14.57 -8.93
N PRO A 183 15.13 15.88 -8.71
CA PRO A 183 15.95 16.94 -9.29
C PRO A 183 17.35 17.06 -8.65
N VAL A 184 17.62 16.39 -7.53
CA VAL A 184 18.84 16.59 -6.71
C VAL A 184 20.04 15.76 -7.23
N GLY A 185 19.91 15.03 -8.34
CA GLY A 185 21.04 14.40 -9.04
C GLY A 185 21.63 13.16 -8.38
N ALA A 186 21.07 12.69 -7.26
CA ALA A 186 21.43 11.40 -6.67
C ALA A 186 20.79 10.27 -7.47
N GLU A 187 21.60 9.27 -7.86
CA GLU A 187 21.15 8.14 -8.68
C GLU A 187 20.07 7.33 -7.94
N THR A 188 18.85 7.33 -8.48
CA THR A 188 17.72 6.58 -7.92
C THR A 188 17.80 5.10 -8.27
N ALA A 189 17.13 4.24 -7.48
CA ALA A 189 16.97 2.83 -7.83
C ALA A 189 16.31 2.64 -9.21
N LEU A 190 15.39 3.54 -9.59
CA LEU A 190 14.78 3.58 -10.92
C LEU A 190 15.81 3.85 -12.02
N GLU A 191 16.71 4.81 -11.85
CA GLU A 191 17.76 5.08 -12.84
C GLU A 191 18.75 3.92 -12.98
N LYS A 192 19.10 3.25 -11.87
CA LYS A 192 19.90 2.01 -11.90
C LYS A 192 19.19 0.90 -12.68
N ALA A 193 17.90 0.69 -12.42
CA ALA A 193 17.09 -0.30 -13.11
C ALA A 193 16.93 -0.01 -14.60
N ILE A 194 16.74 1.26 -14.99
CA ILE A 194 16.69 1.68 -16.40
C ILE A 194 18.03 1.40 -17.10
N ARG A 195 19.16 1.74 -16.46
CA ARG A 195 20.49 1.48 -17.03
C ARG A 195 20.76 -0.01 -17.18
N ALA A 196 20.36 -0.81 -16.20
CA ALA A 196 20.49 -2.27 -16.26
C ALA A 196 19.62 -2.88 -17.37
N ALA A 197 18.40 -2.37 -17.56
CA ALA A 197 17.47 -2.86 -18.58
C ALA A 197 17.78 -2.37 -20.01
N GLY A 198 18.56 -1.31 -20.15
CA GLY A 198 18.98 -0.78 -21.46
C GLY A 198 20.30 -1.35 -22.00
N ARG A 199 20.98 -2.22 -21.24
CA ARG A 199 22.14 -3.00 -21.68
C ARG A 199 21.70 -4.32 -22.28
#